data_AF-A7GQK3-F1
#
_entry.id   AF-A7GQK3-F1
#
_cell.length_a   1.000
_cell.length_b   1.000
_cell.length_c   1.000
_cell.angle_alpha   90.00
_cell.angle_beta   90.00
_cell.angle_gamma   90.00
#
_symmetry.space_group_name_H-M   'P 1'
#
loop_
_entity.id
_entity.type
_entity.pdbx_description
1 polymer ?
#
loop_
_entity_poly.entity_id
_entity_poly.type
_entity_poly.pdbx_seq_one_letter_code
_entity_poly.pdbx_strand_id
1 'polypeptide(L)'
;MIQEIKKAHRSGKSINSLTKEYHLNWRMIKKYMKMMTPPTTNRWRISPAQGCHESIIRLEKEGKTLKTIDPLIRKKGYNGTFSAVRTLVEGIRCKQKRANHPSPTYQIARKRLARWFWIHPNHLNTSERRDLERCFEKYPNLQTVYEVIQEYRAMIKQSDYEGFLQWLRKQLSHKEQPFYPYTVIYATIYKSLSMPFFFPIVMAC
;
A
#
# COMPACT_ATOMS: atom_id res chain seq x y z
N MET A 1 -16.64 -13.77 -19.45
CA MET A 1 -17.95 -14.39 -19.15
C MET A 1 -19.18 -13.68 -19.74
N ILE A 2 -19.67 -12.53 -19.25
CA ILE A 2 -20.94 -11.92 -19.74
C ILE A 2 -20.89 -11.60 -21.25
N GLN A 3 -19.75 -11.10 -21.74
CA GLN A 3 -19.56 -10.80 -23.16
C GLN A 3 -19.44 -12.07 -24.03
N GLU A 4 -18.86 -13.14 -23.49
CA GLU A 4 -18.79 -14.45 -24.17
C GLU A 4 -20.19 -15.05 -24.35
N ILE A 5 -21.04 -15.02 -23.32
CA ILE A 5 -22.43 -15.50 -23.41
C ILE A 5 -23.22 -14.73 -24.48
N LYS A 6 -23.03 -13.40 -24.55
CA LYS A 6 -23.65 -12.58 -25.59
C LYS A 6 -23.13 -12.92 -26.99
N LYS A 7 -21.83 -13.13 -27.14
CA LYS A 7 -21.21 -13.52 -28.42
C LYS A 7 -21.71 -14.90 -28.87
N ALA A 8 -21.78 -15.86 -27.96
CA ALA A 8 -22.25 -17.22 -28.20
C ALA A 8 -23.74 -17.27 -28.56
N HIS A 9 -24.57 -16.40 -27.97
CA HIS A 9 -25.96 -16.25 -28.40
C HIS A 9 -26.07 -15.60 -29.79
N ARG A 10 -25.26 -14.57 -30.08
CA ARG A 10 -25.23 -13.93 -31.41
C ARG A 10 -24.79 -14.90 -32.51
N SER A 11 -23.96 -15.90 -32.19
CA SER A 11 -23.60 -16.98 -33.10
C SER A 11 -24.65 -18.11 -33.19
N GLY A 12 -25.85 -17.92 -32.65
CA GLY A 12 -26.99 -18.83 -32.83
C GLY A 12 -27.19 -19.89 -31.74
N LYS A 13 -26.42 -19.88 -30.64
CA LYS A 13 -26.64 -20.85 -29.54
C LYS A 13 -27.93 -20.54 -28.78
N SER A 14 -28.73 -21.56 -28.53
CA SER A 14 -29.98 -21.43 -27.77
C SER A 14 -29.71 -21.20 -26.27
N ILE A 15 -30.66 -20.55 -25.59
CA ILE A 15 -30.56 -20.26 -24.15
C ILE A 15 -30.35 -21.54 -23.33
N ASN A 16 -30.97 -22.66 -23.73
CA ASN A 16 -30.79 -23.95 -23.06
C ASN A 16 -29.38 -24.53 -23.23
N SER A 17 -28.77 -24.36 -24.42
CA SER A 17 -27.37 -24.74 -24.64
C SER A 17 -26.43 -23.92 -23.77
N LEU A 18 -26.64 -22.60 -23.69
CA LEU A 18 -25.86 -21.70 -22.84
C LEU A 18 -26.02 -22.01 -21.34
N THR A 19 -27.21 -22.44 -20.91
CA THR A 19 -27.49 -22.85 -19.51
C THR A 19 -26.63 -24.05 -19.12
N LYS A 20 -26.52 -25.04 -20.02
CA LYS A 20 -25.70 -26.24 -19.81
C LYS A 20 -24.21 -25.96 -19.90
N GLU A 21 -23.78 -25.17 -20.87
CA GLU A 21 -22.37 -24.87 -21.13
C GLU A 21 -21.74 -23.97 -20.04
N TYR A 22 -22.48 -22.98 -19.56
CA TYR A 22 -21.98 -22.03 -18.56
C TYR A 22 -22.45 -22.35 -17.13
N HIS A 23 -23.23 -23.42 -16.93
CA HIS A 23 -23.82 -23.80 -15.64
C HIS A 23 -24.57 -22.66 -14.94
N LEU A 24 -25.26 -21.83 -15.72
CA LEU A 24 -26.01 -20.67 -15.22
C LEU A 24 -27.51 -20.89 -15.35
N ASN A 25 -28.29 -20.38 -14.40
CA ASN A 25 -29.75 -20.39 -14.50
C ASN A 25 -30.21 -19.57 -15.74
N TRP A 26 -31.19 -20.10 -16.48
CA TRP A 26 -31.76 -19.45 -17.67
C TRP A 26 -32.22 -18.00 -17.42
N ARG A 27 -32.70 -17.68 -16.20
CA ARG A 27 -33.07 -16.30 -15.80
C ARG A 27 -31.86 -15.37 -15.80
N MET A 28 -30.70 -15.88 -15.42
CA MET A 28 -29.44 -15.15 -15.39
C MET A 28 -28.89 -14.91 -16.78
N ILE A 29 -28.99 -15.90 -17.67
CA ILE A 29 -28.63 -15.76 -19.09
C ILE A 29 -29.51 -14.70 -19.75
N LYS A 30 -30.83 -14.76 -19.54
CA LYS A 30 -31.78 -13.75 -20.05
C LYS A 30 -31.48 -12.35 -19.51
N LYS A 31 -31.09 -12.23 -18.23
CA LYS A 31 -30.63 -10.98 -17.61
C LYS A 31 -29.36 -10.45 -18.28
N TYR A 32 -28.36 -11.29 -18.49
CA TYR A 32 -27.08 -10.92 -19.13
C TYR A 32 -27.25 -10.52 -20.60
N MET A 33 -28.20 -11.11 -21.32
CA MET A 33 -28.52 -10.70 -22.69
C MET A 33 -29.10 -9.28 -22.75
N LYS A 34 -30.01 -8.93 -21.83
CA LYS A 34 -30.67 -7.60 -21.77
C LYS A 34 -29.77 -6.50 -21.19
N MET A 35 -28.71 -6.87 -20.49
CA MET A 35 -27.84 -5.95 -19.76
C MET A 35 -26.91 -5.22 -20.72
N MET A 36 -27.06 -3.90 -20.92
CA MET A 36 -26.20 -3.13 -21.84
C MET A 36 -24.86 -2.74 -21.23
N THR A 37 -24.83 -2.46 -19.93
CA THR A 37 -23.62 -2.09 -19.18
C THR A 37 -23.14 -3.25 -18.31
N PRO A 38 -21.81 -3.42 -18.10
CA PRO A 38 -21.31 -4.42 -17.17
C PRO A 38 -21.90 -4.18 -15.77
N PRO A 39 -22.17 -5.25 -14.99
CA PRO A 39 -22.69 -5.10 -13.65
C PRO A 39 -21.65 -4.38 -12.79
N THR A 40 -22.02 -3.22 -12.26
CA THR A 40 -21.18 -2.48 -11.33
C THR A 40 -21.34 -3.07 -9.93
N THR A 41 -20.22 -3.40 -9.28
CA THR A 41 -20.21 -3.80 -7.86
C THR A 41 -20.41 -2.61 -6.93
N ASN A 42 -20.19 -1.39 -7.43
CA ASN A 42 -20.40 -0.16 -6.69
C ASN A 42 -21.89 0.19 -6.57
N ARG A 43 -22.52 -0.30 -5.50
CA ARG A 43 -23.72 0.35 -4.96
C ARG A 43 -23.30 1.62 -4.23
N TRP A 44 -23.42 2.75 -4.90
CA TRP A 44 -23.34 4.04 -4.23
C TRP A 44 -24.57 4.19 -3.34
N ARG A 45 -24.41 4.04 -2.03
CA ARG A 45 -25.44 4.48 -1.08
C ARG A 45 -25.35 6.00 -1.02
N ILE A 46 -26.41 6.68 -1.46
CA ILE A 46 -26.56 8.12 -1.23
C ILE A 46 -26.63 8.29 0.28
N SER A 47 -25.59 8.88 0.88
CA SER A 47 -25.63 9.15 2.32
C SER A 47 -26.61 10.31 2.57
N PRO A 48 -27.43 10.28 3.64
CA PRO A 48 -28.25 11.43 4.02
C PRO A 48 -27.44 12.71 4.23
N ALA A 49 -26.14 12.57 4.53
CA ALA A 49 -25.21 13.69 4.72
C ALA A 49 -24.84 14.39 3.40
N GLN A 50 -25.11 13.76 2.24
CA GLN A 50 -24.75 14.29 0.93
C GLN A 50 -25.58 15.52 0.54
N GLY A 51 -26.83 15.62 1.01
CA GLY A 51 -27.65 16.82 0.85
C GLY A 51 -27.11 18.04 1.62
N CYS A 52 -26.28 17.82 2.64
CA CYS A 52 -25.67 18.88 3.43
C CYS A 52 -24.24 19.22 2.98
N HIS A 53 -23.75 18.61 1.89
CA HIS A 53 -22.34 18.68 1.49
C HIS A 53 -21.86 20.11 1.23
N GLU A 54 -22.62 20.91 0.49
CA GLU A 54 -22.28 22.31 0.20
C GLU A 54 -22.26 23.18 1.45
N SER A 55 -23.22 22.97 2.35
CA SER A 55 -23.26 23.67 3.63
C SER A 55 -22.05 23.35 4.50
N ILE A 56 -21.60 22.09 4.51
CA ILE A 56 -20.39 21.68 5.23
C ILE A 56 -19.15 22.32 4.62
N ILE A 57 -19.02 22.32 3.29
CA ILE A 57 -17.88 22.97 2.60
C ILE A 57 -17.80 24.45 2.97
N ARG A 58 -18.94 25.16 2.99
CA ARG A 58 -18.99 26.57 3.36
C ARG A 58 -18.54 26.80 4.81
N LEU A 59 -19.07 26.02 5.75
CA LEU A 59 -18.71 26.13 7.17
C LEU A 59 -17.23 25.77 7.44
N GLU A 60 -16.66 24.83 6.69
CA GLU A 60 -15.22 24.52 6.75
C GLU A 60 -14.37 25.66 6.19
N LYS A 61 -14.80 26.33 5.11
CA LYS A 61 -14.11 27.55 4.61
C LYS A 61 -14.14 28.69 5.62
N GLU A 62 -15.20 28.79 6.42
CA GLU A 62 -15.32 29.75 7.53
C GLU A 62 -14.51 29.33 8.79
N GLY A 63 -13.77 28.21 8.73
CA GLY A 63 -12.92 27.73 9.84
C GLY A 63 -13.69 27.16 11.03
N LYS A 64 -14.97 26.80 10.87
CA LYS A 64 -15.78 26.26 11.97
C LYS A 64 -15.31 24.87 12.37
N THR A 65 -15.43 24.56 13.66
CA THR A 65 -15.09 23.24 14.18
C THR A 65 -16.23 22.23 14.01
N LEU A 66 -15.92 20.94 14.02
CA LEU A 66 -16.92 19.85 13.96
C LEU A 66 -18.03 19.99 15.00
N LYS A 67 -17.69 20.46 16.21
CA LYS A 67 -18.65 20.71 17.31
C LYS A 67 -19.65 21.81 16.97
N THR A 68 -19.28 22.75 16.12
CA THR A 68 -20.14 23.84 15.64
C THR A 68 -20.90 23.44 14.37
N ILE A 69 -20.25 22.65 13.51
CA ILE A 69 -20.79 22.22 12.21
C ILE A 69 -22.00 21.30 12.38
N ASP A 70 -21.94 20.29 13.26
CA ASP A 70 -23.03 19.32 13.42
C ASP A 70 -24.36 19.95 13.89
N PRO A 71 -24.40 20.81 14.93
CA PRO A 71 -25.62 21.50 15.33
C PRO A 71 -26.21 22.40 14.22
N LEU A 72 -25.35 23.09 13.46
CA LEU A 72 -25.80 23.97 12.37
C LEU A 72 -26.44 23.21 11.21
N ILE A 73 -25.97 21.99 10.96
CA ILE A 73 -26.52 21.13 9.91
C ILE A 73 -27.82 20.46 10.37
N ARG A 74 -27.91 20.06 11.65
CA ARG A 74 -29.17 19.58 12.24
C ARG A 74 -30.27 20.63 12.18
N LYS A 75 -29.95 21.90 12.47
CA LYS A 75 -30.89 23.03 12.31
C LYS A 75 -31.40 23.22 10.88
N LYS A 76 -30.63 22.76 9.88
CA LYS A 76 -31.02 22.79 8.46
C LYS A 76 -31.82 21.56 8.01
N GLY A 77 -32.21 20.67 8.94
CA GLY A 77 -33.04 19.50 8.65
C GLY A 77 -32.28 18.19 8.49
N TYR A 78 -31.02 18.12 8.92
CA TYR A 78 -30.27 16.87 8.91
C TYR A 78 -30.59 15.98 10.12
N ASN A 79 -31.12 14.79 9.85
CA ASN A 79 -31.51 13.81 10.87
C ASN A 79 -30.54 12.62 10.99
N GLY A 80 -29.34 12.69 10.41
CA GLY A 80 -28.38 11.59 10.46
C GLY A 80 -27.45 11.60 11.68
N THR A 81 -26.48 10.69 11.65
CA THR A 81 -25.53 10.49 12.75
C THR A 81 -24.39 11.50 12.71
N PHE A 82 -23.87 11.87 13.88
CA PHE A 82 -22.68 12.70 14.00
C PHE A 82 -21.48 12.10 13.25
N SER A 83 -21.30 10.78 13.30
CA SER A 83 -20.23 10.06 12.61
C SER A 83 -20.25 10.24 11.10
N ALA A 84 -21.43 10.38 10.49
CA ALA A 84 -21.56 10.64 9.06
C ALA A 84 -21.12 12.07 8.71
N VAL A 85 -21.49 13.07 9.53
CA VAL A 85 -21.00 14.45 9.38
C VAL A 85 -19.48 14.52 9.54
N ARG A 86 -18.94 13.85 10.57
CA ARG A 86 -17.50 13.75 10.82
C ARG A 86 -16.76 13.17 9.63
N THR A 87 -17.19 12.02 9.12
CA THR A 87 -16.58 11.37 7.95
C THR A 87 -16.57 12.29 6.74
N LEU A 88 -17.66 13.03 6.52
CA LEU A 88 -17.79 13.92 5.38
C LEU A 88 -16.85 15.14 5.50
N VAL A 89 -16.75 15.75 6.69
CA VAL A 89 -15.81 16.83 7.00
C VAL A 89 -14.36 16.36 6.86
N GLU A 90 -14.00 15.22 7.45
CA GLU A 90 -12.65 14.64 7.35
C GLU A 90 -12.29 14.34 5.89
N GLY A 91 -13.25 13.87 5.09
CA GLY A 91 -13.10 13.67 3.66
C GLY A 91 -12.81 14.98 2.90
N ILE A 92 -13.53 16.07 3.22
CA ILE A 92 -13.27 17.40 2.64
C ILE A 92 -11.86 17.88 3.01
N ARG A 93 -11.49 17.82 4.29
CA ARG A 93 -10.16 18.21 4.77
C ARG A 93 -9.05 17.39 4.11
N CYS A 94 -9.25 16.08 3.96
CA CYS A 94 -8.31 15.22 3.25
C CYS A 94 -8.16 15.63 1.78
N LYS A 95 -9.26 15.93 1.09
CA LYS A 95 -9.22 16.40 -0.30
C LYS A 95 -8.51 17.75 -0.43
N GLN A 96 -8.77 18.69 0.48
CA GLN A 96 -8.08 19.99 0.51
C GLN A 96 -6.59 19.85 0.77
N LYS A 97 -6.18 19.01 1.74
CA LYS A 97 -4.76 18.70 1.98
C LYS A 97 -4.09 18.12 0.73
N ARG A 98 -4.77 17.23 0.01
CA ARG A 98 -4.27 16.67 -1.26
C ARG A 98 -4.26 17.68 -2.40
N ALA A 99 -5.17 18.66 -2.42
CA ALA A 99 -5.16 19.73 -3.41
C ALA A 99 -3.99 20.70 -3.17
N ASN A 100 -3.70 21.01 -1.90
CA ASN A 100 -2.60 21.90 -1.51
C ASN A 100 -1.21 21.25 -1.64
N HIS A 101 -1.14 19.92 -1.64
CA HIS A 101 0.06 19.17 -1.96
C HIS A 101 -0.12 18.49 -3.32
N PRO A 102 0.18 19.19 -4.44
CA PRO A 102 0.07 18.57 -5.76
C PRO A 102 0.84 17.26 -5.75
N SER A 103 0.18 16.19 -6.21
CA SER A 103 0.80 14.88 -6.29
C SER A 103 2.12 15.02 -7.06
N PRO A 104 3.25 14.57 -6.51
CA PRO A 104 4.53 14.75 -7.18
C PRO A 104 4.48 14.14 -8.57
N THR A 105 5.00 14.88 -9.56
CA THR A 105 5.05 14.52 -10.99
C THR A 105 5.70 13.16 -11.21
N TYR A 106 6.57 12.75 -10.28
CA TYR A 106 7.24 11.47 -10.30
C TYR A 106 7.17 10.79 -8.94
N GLN A 107 6.68 9.55 -8.92
CA GLN A 107 6.53 8.74 -7.71
C GLN A 107 7.13 7.36 -7.92
N ILE A 108 7.98 6.96 -6.99
CA ILE A 108 8.50 5.61 -6.90
C ILE A 108 7.75 4.89 -5.78
N ALA A 109 7.09 3.79 -6.12
CA ALA A 109 6.41 2.98 -5.13
C ALA A 109 7.42 2.35 -4.15
N ARG A 110 7.12 2.35 -2.85
CA ARG A 110 7.98 1.75 -1.81
C ARG A 110 8.36 0.30 -2.12
N LYS A 111 7.40 -0.49 -2.63
CA LYS A 111 7.64 -1.89 -3.04
C LYS A 111 8.71 -2.01 -4.12
N ARG A 112 8.74 -1.04 -5.07
CA ARG A 112 9.72 -1.00 -6.14
C ARG A 112 11.11 -0.65 -5.60
N LEU A 113 11.18 0.35 -4.72
CA LEU A 113 12.43 0.73 -4.05
C LEU A 113 12.99 -0.42 -3.21
N ALA A 114 12.15 -1.10 -2.42
CA ALA A 114 12.57 -2.27 -1.63
C ALA A 114 13.11 -3.41 -2.51
N ARG A 115 12.48 -3.67 -3.67
CA ARG A 115 13.02 -4.62 -4.66
C ARG A 115 14.40 -4.21 -5.15
N TRP A 116 14.59 -2.94 -5.50
CA TRP A 116 15.88 -2.44 -5.98
C TRP A 116 16.99 -2.57 -4.93
N PHE A 117 16.65 -2.41 -3.65
CA PHE A 117 17.58 -2.57 -2.54
C PHE A 117 18.06 -4.02 -2.39
N TRP A 118 17.24 -5.01 -2.76
CA TRP A 118 17.57 -6.42 -2.60
C TRP A 118 18.23 -7.07 -3.82
N ILE A 119 17.96 -6.59 -5.03
CA ILE A 119 18.57 -7.15 -6.25
C ILE A 119 20.00 -6.64 -6.44
N HIS A 120 20.83 -7.43 -7.13
CA HIS A 120 22.20 -7.01 -7.44
C HIS A 120 22.18 -5.82 -8.42
N PRO A 121 23.11 -4.86 -8.30
CA PRO A 121 23.19 -3.68 -9.18
C PRO A 121 23.17 -3.99 -10.68
N ASN A 122 23.72 -5.14 -11.09
CA ASN A 122 23.79 -5.54 -12.51
C ASN A 122 22.45 -6.01 -13.09
N HIS A 123 21.44 -6.27 -12.26
CA HIS A 123 20.10 -6.66 -12.70
C HIS A 123 19.13 -5.47 -12.77
N LEU A 124 19.59 -4.26 -12.45
CA LEU A 124 18.83 -3.02 -12.61
C LEU A 124 18.97 -2.53 -14.04
N ASN A 125 17.86 -2.11 -14.65
CA ASN A 125 17.91 -1.43 -15.95
C ASN A 125 18.47 -0.01 -15.79
N THR A 126 18.94 0.60 -16.88
CA THR A 126 19.53 1.95 -16.88
C THR A 126 18.59 3.03 -16.34
N SER A 127 17.27 2.88 -16.51
CA SER A 127 16.28 3.79 -15.92
C SER A 127 16.15 3.59 -14.41
N GLU A 128 16.15 2.34 -13.95
CA GLU A 128 16.04 2.00 -12.53
C GLU A 128 17.28 2.42 -11.73
N ARG A 129 18.48 2.29 -12.32
CA ARG A 129 19.72 2.80 -11.72
C ARG A 129 19.67 4.31 -11.56
N ARG A 130 19.26 5.06 -12.59
CA ARG A 130 19.11 6.52 -12.51
C ARG A 130 18.07 6.95 -11.47
N ASP A 131 16.96 6.22 -11.36
CA ASP A 131 15.95 6.47 -10.33
C ASP A 131 16.51 6.26 -8.92
N LEU A 132 17.33 5.22 -8.75
CA LEU A 132 17.98 4.89 -7.48
C LEU A 132 19.03 5.93 -7.10
N GLU A 133 19.87 6.36 -8.05
CA GLU A 133 20.84 7.46 -7.88
C GLU A 133 20.14 8.75 -7.45
N ARG A 134 19.05 9.13 -8.12
CA ARG A 134 18.22 10.27 -7.72
C ARG A 134 17.66 10.14 -6.29
N CYS A 135 17.36 8.91 -5.85
CA CYS A 135 16.93 8.68 -4.47
C CYS A 135 18.06 8.92 -3.47
N PHE A 136 19.30 8.55 -3.81
CA PHE A 136 20.47 8.77 -2.97
C PHE A 136 20.85 10.25 -2.90
N GLU A 137 20.80 10.98 -4.01
CA GLU A 137 21.01 12.44 -4.04
C GLU A 137 20.04 13.17 -3.10
N LYS A 138 18.77 12.75 -3.10
CA LYS A 138 17.73 13.38 -2.28
C LYS A 138 17.77 12.95 -0.82
N TYR A 139 18.19 11.70 -0.56
CA TYR A 139 18.22 11.11 0.78
C TYR A 139 19.51 10.29 0.97
N PRO A 140 20.63 10.94 1.34
CA PRO A 140 21.93 10.26 1.46
C PRO A 140 21.92 9.05 2.39
N ASN A 141 21.12 9.10 3.46
CA ASN A 141 20.97 7.99 4.41
C ASN A 141 20.49 6.69 3.73
N LEU A 142 19.74 6.78 2.62
CA LEU A 142 19.29 5.61 1.87
C LEU A 142 20.46 4.89 1.19
N GLN A 143 21.51 5.60 0.82
CA GLN A 143 22.70 5.01 0.20
C GLN A 143 23.42 4.11 1.20
N THR A 144 23.62 4.57 2.44
CA THR A 144 24.25 3.77 3.50
C THR A 144 23.47 2.48 3.76
N VAL A 145 22.13 2.57 3.82
CA VAL A 145 21.27 1.39 3.99
C VAL A 145 21.42 0.43 2.79
N TYR A 146 21.46 0.96 1.58
CA TYR A 146 21.62 0.18 0.36
C TYR A 146 22.95 -0.60 0.34
N GLU A 147 24.06 0.07 0.65
CA GLU A 147 25.39 -0.53 0.69
C GLU A 147 25.45 -1.68 1.69
N VAL A 148 24.93 -1.48 2.91
CA VAL A 148 24.90 -2.51 3.96
C VAL A 148 24.10 -3.76 3.53
N ILE A 149 23.00 -3.58 2.79
CA ILE A 149 22.20 -4.70 2.25
C ILE A 149 22.98 -5.45 1.16
N GLN A 150 23.68 -4.72 0.28
CA GLN A 150 24.46 -5.35 -0.78
C GLN A 150 25.67 -6.10 -0.23
N GLU A 151 26.34 -5.58 0.81
CA GLU A 151 27.38 -6.28 1.57
C GLU A 151 26.85 -7.61 2.12
N TYR A 152 25.74 -7.56 2.87
CA TYR A 152 25.08 -8.75 3.41
C TYR A 152 24.76 -9.78 2.31
N ARG A 153 24.18 -9.32 1.19
CA ARG A 153 23.82 -10.19 0.08
C ARG A 153 25.04 -10.85 -0.56
N ALA A 154 26.15 -10.12 -0.69
CA ALA A 154 27.39 -10.66 -1.22
C ALA A 154 27.96 -11.76 -0.31
N MET A 155 27.98 -11.53 1.01
CA MET A 155 28.44 -12.52 2.00
C MET A 155 27.61 -13.80 1.96
N ILE A 156 26.28 -13.69 1.92
CA ILE A 156 25.39 -14.86 1.81
C ILE A 156 25.61 -15.61 0.49
N LYS A 157 25.82 -14.90 -0.63
CA LYS A 157 26.09 -15.54 -1.92
C LYS A 157 27.43 -16.27 -1.95
N GLN A 158 28.44 -15.73 -1.27
CA GLN A 158 29.78 -16.31 -1.19
C GLN A 158 29.92 -17.37 -0.08
N SER A 159 28.88 -17.57 0.73
CA SER A 159 28.93 -18.40 1.94
C SER A 159 30.06 -17.99 2.90
N ASP A 160 30.38 -16.70 2.93
CA ASP A 160 31.44 -16.14 3.79
C ASP A 160 30.92 -15.96 5.22
N TYR A 161 31.17 -16.98 6.03
CA TYR A 161 30.71 -17.03 7.41
C TYR A 161 31.43 -16.01 8.31
N GLU A 162 32.74 -15.84 8.14
CA GLU A 162 33.53 -14.87 8.93
C GLU A 162 33.15 -13.44 8.58
N GLY A 163 33.00 -13.14 7.28
CA GLY A 163 32.53 -11.83 6.83
C GLY A 163 31.13 -11.50 7.36
N PHE A 164 30.22 -12.48 7.38
CA PHE A 164 28.90 -12.30 7.98
C PHE A 164 28.96 -11.98 9.48
N LEU A 165 29.82 -12.65 10.25
CA LEU A 165 29.98 -12.37 11.67
C LEU A 165 30.54 -10.97 11.93
N GLN A 166 31.53 -10.54 11.14
CA GLN A 166 32.08 -9.19 11.23
C GLN A 166 31.02 -8.13 10.88
N TRP A 167 30.23 -8.38 9.83
CA TRP A 167 29.10 -7.53 9.47
C TRP A 167 28.08 -7.42 10.61
N LEU A 168 27.75 -8.54 11.25
CA LEU A 168 26.83 -8.56 12.39
C LEU A 168 27.37 -7.74 13.58
N ARG A 169 28.66 -7.89 13.91
CA ARG A 169 29.31 -7.09 14.97
C ARG A 169 29.27 -5.59 14.65
N LYS A 170 29.55 -5.21 13.40
CA LYS A 170 29.47 -3.82 12.93
C LYS A 170 28.07 -3.24 13.12
N GLN A 171 27.02 -4.01 12.80
CA GLN A 171 25.63 -3.57 13.00
C GLN A 171 25.23 -3.47 14.47
N LEU A 172 25.84 -4.27 15.37
CA LEU A 172 25.59 -4.22 16.80
C LEU A 172 26.38 -3.11 17.53
N SER A 173 27.41 -2.55 16.90
CA SER A 173 28.34 -1.60 17.55
C SER A 173 27.68 -0.27 17.94
N HIS A 174 26.73 0.22 17.15
CA HIS A 174 26.03 1.48 17.43
C HIS A 174 24.53 1.37 17.16
N LYS A 175 23.74 2.02 18.02
CA LYS A 175 22.27 2.07 17.90
C LYS A 175 21.78 2.77 16.63
N GLU A 176 22.62 3.61 16.04
CA GLU A 176 22.34 4.35 14.81
C GLU A 176 22.52 3.51 13.54
N GLN A 177 23.05 2.29 13.67
CA GLN A 177 23.20 1.38 12.54
C GLN A 177 21.82 0.99 11.98
N PRO A 178 21.65 0.96 10.64
CA PRO A 178 20.36 0.70 10.01
C PRO A 178 19.66 -0.59 10.47
N PHE A 179 20.43 -1.62 10.82
CA PHE A 179 19.91 -2.93 11.20
C PHE A 179 20.08 -3.27 12.68
N TYR A 180 20.49 -2.31 13.53
CA TYR A 180 20.63 -2.53 14.97
C TYR A 180 19.42 -3.22 15.63
N PRO A 181 18.16 -2.73 15.49
CA PRO A 181 17.02 -3.35 16.18
C PRO A 181 16.75 -4.79 15.71
N TYR A 182 17.07 -5.11 14.45
CA TYR A 182 16.90 -6.46 13.91
C TYR A 182 18.01 -7.40 14.40
N THR A 183 19.25 -6.92 14.43
CA THR A 183 20.41 -7.72 14.86
C THR A 183 20.36 -8.06 16.35
N VAL A 184 19.80 -7.19 17.20
CA VAL A 184 19.55 -7.48 18.63
C VAL A 184 18.59 -8.67 18.81
N ILE A 185 17.54 -8.74 17.99
CA ILE A 185 16.59 -9.87 18.02
C ILE A 185 17.30 -11.16 17.63
N TYR A 186 18.08 -11.14 16.54
CA TYR A 186 18.87 -12.29 16.12
C TYR A 186 19.86 -12.74 17.19
N ALA A 187 20.58 -11.82 17.83
CA ALA A 187 21.50 -12.13 18.92
C ALA A 187 20.77 -12.74 20.14
N THR A 188 19.57 -12.24 20.46
CA THR A 188 18.75 -12.75 21.56
C THR A 188 18.21 -14.16 21.28
N ILE A 189 17.75 -14.40 20.05
CA ILE A 189 17.28 -15.72 19.59
C ILE A 189 18.45 -16.72 19.61
N TYR A 190 19.62 -16.32 19.09
CA TYR A 190 20.81 -17.16 19.10
C TYR A 190 21.26 -17.51 20.52
N LYS A 191 21.21 -16.54 21.44
CA LYS A 191 21.46 -16.74 22.88
C LYS A 191 20.48 -17.73 23.52
N SER A 192 19.24 -17.79 23.04
CA SER A 192 18.20 -18.70 23.56
C SER A 192 18.27 -20.13 23.02
N LEU A 193 18.95 -20.37 21.89
CA LEU A 193 19.05 -21.67 21.22
C LEU A 193 20.26 -22.52 21.61
N SER A 194 21.13 -22.03 22.52
CA SER A 194 22.27 -22.74 23.14
C SER A 194 23.32 -23.36 22.19
N MET A 195 24.47 -22.70 22.04
CA MET A 195 25.76 -23.35 21.72
C MET A 195 26.90 -22.63 22.46
N PRO A 196 27.62 -23.28 23.40
CA PRO A 196 28.69 -22.66 24.21
C PRO A 196 29.96 -22.28 23.41
N PHE A 197 30.03 -22.60 22.12
CA PHE A 197 31.20 -22.35 21.28
C PHE A 197 31.29 -20.92 20.68
N PHE A 198 30.23 -20.11 20.76
CA PHE A 198 30.19 -18.78 20.11
C PHE A 198 30.23 -17.59 21.08
N PHE A 199 30.23 -17.85 22.38
CA PHE A 199 30.04 -16.85 23.43
C PHE A 199 31.19 -15.84 23.63
N PRO A 200 32.48 -16.14 23.40
CA PRO A 200 33.54 -15.13 23.65
C PRO A 200 33.65 -14.07 22.56
N ILE A 201 32.90 -14.21 21.45
CA ILE A 201 33.05 -13.37 20.26
C ILE A 201 32.08 -12.18 20.24
N VAL A 202 30.93 -12.28 20.90
CA VAL A 202 29.85 -11.27 20.83
C VAL A 202 29.86 -10.31 22.04
N MET A 203 30.55 -10.67 23.13
CA MET A 203 30.53 -9.94 24.41
C MET A 203 31.66 -8.92 24.60
N ALA A 204 32.50 -8.69 23.58
CA ALA A 204 33.64 -7.76 23.68
C ALA A 204 33.36 -6.33 23.16
N CYS A 205 32.11 -5.99 22.82
CA CYS A 205 31.70 -4.64 22.43
C CYS A 205 30.51 -4.17 23.29
#